data_AF-A0AAW2M1D5-F1
#
_entry.id   AF-A0AAW2M1D5-F1
#
_cell.length_a   1.000
_cell.length_b   1.000
_cell.length_c   1.000
_cell.angle_alpha   90.00
_cell.angle_beta   90.00
_cell.angle_gamma   90.00
#
_symmetry.space_group_name_H-M   'P 1'
#
loop_
_entity.id
_entity.type
_entity.pdbx_description
1 polymer ?
#
loop_
_entity_poly.entity_id
_entity_poly.type
_entity_poly.pdbx_seq_one_letter_code
_entity_poly.pdbx_strand_id
1 'polypeptide(L)'
;MVQWRTCKRKKAKEGEFELNELNKILRDIELDEFEKASAKALEKRVNLKLLDVTRLSLLRPDGHPGPYRFFQPFAKDKNATMINDCLHWVSAGLSILGTIC
;
A
#
# COMPACT_ATOMS: atom_id res chain seq x y z
N MET A 1 -20.40 -3.86 -15.49
CA MET A 1 -19.38 -3.04 -14.81
C MET A 1 -18.87 -3.86 -13.63
N VAL A 2 -17.74 -4.58 -13.78
CA VAL A 2 -17.22 -5.46 -12.72
C VAL A 2 -16.68 -4.57 -11.61
N GLN A 3 -17.30 -4.65 -10.44
CA GLN A 3 -16.98 -3.80 -9.31
C GLN A 3 -15.68 -4.26 -8.65
N TRP A 4 -14.54 -3.86 -9.21
CA TRP A 4 -13.18 -4.06 -8.65
C TRP A 4 -12.97 -3.33 -7.31
N ARG A 5 -13.97 -2.59 -6.81
CA ARG A 5 -13.93 -1.89 -5.52
C ARG A 5 -14.38 -2.81 -4.39
N THR A 6 -13.67 -3.90 -4.15
CA THR A 6 -13.95 -4.79 -3.01
C THR A 6 -13.44 -4.20 -1.71
N CYS A 7 -12.40 -3.37 -1.77
CA CYS A 7 -11.98 -2.55 -0.65
C CYS A 7 -12.73 -1.21 -0.64
N LYS A 8 -13.64 -0.99 0.33
CA LYS A 8 -14.41 0.26 0.49
C LYS A 8 -13.58 1.39 1.10
N ARG A 9 -12.36 1.62 0.61
CA ARG A 9 -11.56 2.77 1.02
C ARG A 9 -11.92 3.98 0.17
N LYS A 10 -12.12 5.11 0.84
CA LYS A 10 -12.26 6.40 0.15
C LYS A 10 -10.89 6.76 -0.41
N LYS A 11 -10.84 7.07 -1.71
CA LYS A 11 -9.63 7.62 -2.33
C LYS A 11 -9.32 8.97 -1.67
N ALA A 12 -8.09 9.13 -1.18
CA ALA A 12 -7.62 10.43 -0.71
C ALA A 12 -7.61 11.43 -1.87
N LYS A 13 -7.97 12.68 -1.61
CA LYS A 13 -7.78 13.76 -2.58
C LYS A 13 -6.36 14.31 -2.45
N GLU A 14 -5.85 14.91 -3.52
CA GLU A 14 -4.58 15.61 -3.49
C GLU A 14 -4.61 16.66 -2.35
N GLY A 15 -3.68 16.57 -1.41
CA GLY A 15 -3.61 17.46 -0.22
C GLY A 15 -4.45 17.01 1.00
N GLU A 16 -5.38 16.07 0.85
CA GLU A 16 -6.18 15.50 1.95
C GLU A 16 -5.67 14.09 2.28
N PHE A 17 -4.54 14.00 2.97
CA PHE A 17 -3.93 12.73 3.40
C PHE A 17 -4.15 12.51 4.89
N GLU A 18 -5.33 12.04 5.27
CA GLU A 18 -5.60 11.63 6.64
C GLU A 18 -5.26 10.16 6.84
N LEU A 19 -4.23 9.90 7.64
CA LEU A 19 -3.93 8.58 8.19
C LEU A 19 -4.81 8.33 9.43
N ASN A 20 -5.19 7.08 9.65
CA ASN A 20 -5.78 6.71 10.93
C ASN A 20 -4.72 6.80 12.04
N GLU A 21 -5.16 6.92 13.30
CA GLU A 21 -4.26 7.10 14.44
C GLU A 21 -3.21 5.98 14.57
N LEU A 22 -3.63 4.73 14.31
CA LEU A 22 -2.71 3.59 14.35
C LEU A 22 -1.62 3.65 13.28
N ASN A 23 -1.94 4.03 12.04
CA ASN A 23 -0.94 4.17 10.97
C ASN A 23 -0.03 5.38 11.20
N LYS A 24 -0.51 6.44 11.86
CA LYS A 24 0.34 7.57 12.28
C LYS A 24 1.40 7.08 13.27
N ILE A 25 0.99 6.39 14.33
CA ILE A 25 1.91 5.83 15.33
C ILE A 25 2.94 4.91 14.69
N LEU A 26 2.49 3.98 13.83
CA LEU A 26 3.41 3.07 13.14
C LEU A 26 4.38 3.83 12.25
N ARG A 27 3.90 4.84 11.52
CA ARG A 27 4.74 5.65 10.64
C ARG A 27 5.78 6.47 11.40
N ASP A 28 5.43 7.01 12.56
CA ASP A 28 6.37 7.76 13.40
C ASP A 28 7.48 6.84 13.93
N ILE A 29 7.14 5.59 14.30
CA ILE A 29 8.12 4.57 14.69
C ILE A 29 9.02 4.18 13.50
N GLU A 30 8.46 3.97 12.31
CA GLU A 30 9.24 3.67 11.09
C GLU A 30 10.27 4.77 10.78
N LEU A 31 9.90 6.04 10.97
CA LEU A 31 10.80 7.18 10.75
C LEU A 31 11.90 7.26 11.81
N ASP A 32 11.57 7.07 13.08
CA ASP A 32 12.56 7.05 14.17
C ASP A 32 13.60 5.93 13.98
N GLU A 33 13.16 4.73 13.60
CA GLU A 33 14.06 3.61 13.32
C GLU A 33 14.89 3.84 12.04
N PHE A 34 14.32 4.51 11.03
CA PHE A 34 15.06 4.90 9.84
C PHE A 34 16.19 5.88 10.17
N GLU A 35 15.95 6.89 11.01
CA GLU A 35 16.99 7.85 11.43
C GLU A 35 18.15 7.15 12.16
N LYS A 36 17.83 6.24 13.09
CA LYS A 36 18.84 5.41 13.77
C LYS A 36 19.64 4.54 12.80
N ALA A 37 18.98 3.97 11.79
CA ALA A 37 19.62 3.16 10.76
C ALA A 37 20.48 4.02 9.81
N SER A 38 20.02 5.23 9.49
CA SER A 38 20.70 6.21 8.63
C SER A 38 22.01 6.67 9.25
N ALA A 39 22.02 6.97 10.55
CA ALA A 39 23.25 7.30 11.29
C ALA A 39 24.29 6.17 11.21
N LYS A 40 23.87 4.92 11.42
CA LYS A 40 24.74 3.74 11.28
C LYS A 40 25.20 3.49 9.84
N ALA A 41 24.36 3.80 8.85
CA ALA A 41 24.70 3.68 7.43
C ALA A 41 25.79 4.69 7.05
N LEU A 42 25.72 5.92 7.59
CA LEU A 42 26.73 6.95 7.39
C LEU A 42 28.10 6.54 7.93
N GLU A 43 28.15 5.97 9.15
CA GLU A 43 29.38 5.40 9.73
C GLU A 43 30.01 4.33 8.83
N LYS A 44 29.16 3.50 8.21
CA LYS A 44 29.56 2.43 7.29
C LYS A 44 29.76 2.89 5.85
N ARG A 45 29.61 4.20 5.56
CA ARG A 45 29.66 4.79 4.21
C ARG A 45 28.69 4.15 3.21
N VAL A 46 27.54 3.69 3.69
CA VAL A 46 26.44 3.14 2.87
C VAL A 46 25.42 4.25 2.59
N ASN A 47 25.02 4.39 1.33
CA ASN A 47 24.00 5.37 0.93
C ASN A 47 22.59 4.79 1.15
N LEU A 48 22.00 5.08 2.32
CA LEU A 48 20.63 4.71 2.64
C LEU A 48 19.70 5.90 2.37
N LYS A 49 18.62 5.66 1.61
CA LYS A 49 17.59 6.67 1.31
C LYS A 49 16.20 6.13 1.66
N LEU A 50 15.34 7.01 2.15
CA LEU A 50 13.95 6.69 2.43
C LEU A 50 13.10 6.84 1.17
N LEU A 51 12.40 5.78 0.77
CA LEU A 51 11.38 5.82 -0.26
C LEU A 51 10.00 5.90 0.39
N ASP A 52 9.47 7.12 0.53
CA ASP A 52 8.15 7.35 1.12
C ASP A 52 7.03 7.20 0.09
N VAL A 53 6.37 6.05 0.11
CA VAL A 53 5.20 5.75 -0.73
C VAL A 53 3.86 5.89 -0.01
N THR A 54 3.83 6.39 1.23
CA THR A 54 2.59 6.38 2.04
C THR A 54 1.50 7.25 1.42
N ARG A 55 1.82 8.48 1.00
CA ARG A 55 0.84 9.37 0.34
C ARG A 55 0.39 8.82 -1.01
N LEU A 56 1.34 8.32 -1.81
CA LEU A 56 1.06 7.71 -3.11
C LEU A 56 0.12 6.50 -2.98
N SER A 57 0.31 5.69 -1.94
CA SER A 57 -0.51 4.50 -1.69
C SER A 57 -1.97 4.87 -1.34
N LEU A 58 -2.20 6.01 -0.67
CA LEU A 58 -3.55 6.48 -0.34
C LEU A 58 -4.36 6.95 -1.57
N LEU A 59 -3.68 7.37 -2.64
CA LEU A 59 -4.32 7.80 -3.90
C LEU A 59 -4.81 6.62 -4.75
N ARG A 60 -4.40 5.39 -4.43
CA ARG A 60 -4.62 4.20 -5.26
C ARG A 60 -5.33 3.05 -4.51
N PRO A 61 -6.54 3.28 -3.98
CA PRO A 61 -7.33 2.21 -3.36
C PRO A 61 -7.81 1.15 -4.36
N ASP A 62 -7.63 1.38 -5.66
CA ASP A 62 -7.93 0.48 -6.76
C ASP A 62 -6.87 -0.61 -6.98
N GLY A 63 -5.69 -0.50 -6.35
CA GLY A 63 -4.59 -1.44 -6.52
C GLY A 63 -4.77 -2.82 -5.85
N HIS A 64 -5.90 -3.07 -5.19
CA HIS A 64 -6.12 -4.27 -4.38
C HIS A 64 -6.65 -5.46 -5.22
N PRO A 65 -6.14 -6.69 -5.00
CA PRO A 65 -6.56 -7.88 -5.74
C PRO A 65 -8.01 -8.29 -5.44
N GLY A 66 -8.57 -7.82 -4.32
CA GLY A 66 -9.96 -8.11 -3.95
C GLY A 66 -10.19 -9.62 -3.81
N PRO A 67 -11.28 -10.16 -4.40
CA PRO A 67 -11.58 -11.59 -4.30
C PRO A 67 -10.62 -12.45 -5.15
N TYR A 68 -9.88 -11.84 -6.08
CA TYR A 68 -8.99 -12.55 -6.99
C TYR A 68 -7.61 -12.84 -6.40
N ARG A 69 -7.45 -12.72 -5.06
CA ARG A 69 -6.23 -13.18 -4.37
C ARG A 69 -5.99 -14.68 -4.57
N PHE A 70 -7.06 -15.48 -4.63
CA PHE A 70 -6.98 -16.93 -4.76
C PHE A 70 -7.37 -17.37 -6.17
N PHE A 71 -6.82 -18.50 -6.62
CA PHE A 71 -7.10 -19.06 -7.93
C PHE A 71 -8.57 -19.51 -8.01
N GLN A 72 -9.29 -19.01 -9.02
CA GLN A 72 -10.69 -19.35 -9.33
C GLN A 72 -11.67 -19.25 -8.13
N PRO A 73 -11.83 -18.06 -7.55
CA PRO A 73 -12.61 -17.87 -6.32
C PRO A 73 -14.11 -18.19 -6.46
N PHE A 74 -14.64 -18.15 -7.69
CA PHE A 74 -16.06 -18.39 -7.99
C PHE A 74 -16.33 -19.74 -8.68
N ALA A 75 -15.35 -20.65 -8.71
CA ALA A 75 -15.51 -21.94 -9.39
C ALA A 75 -16.50 -22.89 -8.68
N LYS A 76 -16.60 -22.82 -7.35
CA LYS A 76 -17.50 -23.67 -6.54
C LYS A 76 -18.84 -23.01 -6.24
N ASP A 77 -18.86 -21.71 -6.00
CA ASP A 77 -20.07 -20.94 -5.73
C ASP A 77 -19.90 -19.51 -6.27
N LYS A 78 -20.84 -19.07 -7.10
CA LYS A 78 -20.85 -17.74 -7.71
C LYS A 78 -21.26 -16.64 -6.72
N ASN A 79 -21.89 -17.00 -5.59
CA ASN A 79 -22.37 -16.10 -4.54
C ASN A 79 -21.55 -16.20 -3.24
N ALA A 80 -20.39 -16.88 -3.26
CA ALA A 80 -19.58 -17.06 -2.06
C ALA A 80 -19.14 -15.71 -1.46
N THR A 81 -19.31 -15.57 -0.14
CA THR A 81 -18.79 -14.43 0.62
C THR A 81 -17.27 -14.51 0.66
N MET A 82 -16.61 -13.64 -0.11
CA MET A 82 -15.16 -13.65 -0.29
C MET A 82 -14.47 -12.68 0.69
N ILE A 83 -13.32 -13.10 1.22
CA ILE A 83 -12.45 -12.22 2.03
C ILE A 83 -11.84 -11.17 1.10
N ASN A 84 -12.13 -9.89 1.36
CA ASN A 84 -11.55 -8.79 0.62
C ASN A 84 -10.19 -8.42 1.20
N ASP A 85 -9.13 -8.72 0.45
CA ASP A 85 -7.79 -8.29 0.81
C ASP A 85 -7.58 -6.82 0.46
N CYS A 86 -7.54 -6.00 1.51
CA CYS A 86 -7.26 -4.57 1.45
C CYS A 86 -5.80 -4.24 1.82
N LEU A 87 -4.93 -5.23 2.01
CA LEU A 87 -3.53 -4.99 2.37
C LEU A 87 -2.63 -5.15 1.16
N HIS A 88 -2.81 -6.25 0.41
CA HIS A 88 -1.92 -6.59 -0.69
C HIS A 88 -2.24 -5.77 -1.93
N TRP A 89 -1.23 -5.55 -2.76
CA TRP A 89 -1.33 -4.84 -4.02
C TRP A 89 -1.12 -5.80 -5.19
N VAL A 90 -1.83 -5.57 -6.30
CA VAL A 90 -1.60 -6.28 -7.56
C VAL A 90 -0.27 -5.82 -8.15
N SER A 91 0.61 -6.78 -8.46
CA SER A 91 2.01 -6.55 -8.88
C SER A 91 2.21 -5.63 -10.09
N ALA A 92 1.18 -5.33 -10.88
CA ALA A 92 1.27 -4.43 -12.04
C ALA A 92 0.96 -2.95 -11.71
N GLY A 93 0.37 -2.64 -10.55
CA GLY A 93 -0.10 -1.29 -10.23
C GLY A 93 0.97 -0.33 -9.69
N LEU A 94 2.02 -0.88 -9.06
CA LEU A 94 3.08 -0.10 -8.42
C LEU A 94 4.22 0.27 -9.40
N SER A 95 4.37 -0.50 -10.48
CA SER A 95 5.50 -0.38 -11.41
C SER A 95 5.46 0.86 -12.31
N ILE A 96 4.32 1.53 -12.45
CA ILE A 96 4.17 2.72 -13.32
C ILE A 96 4.82 3.98 -12.70
N LEU A 97 5.14 3.95 -11.40
CA LEU A 97 5.88 5.04 -10.73
C LEU A 97 7.40 4.93 -10.91
N GLY A 98 7.92 3.76 -11.30
CA GLY A 98 9.36 3.54 -11.54
C GLY A 98 9.89 4.19 -12.82
N THR A 99 9.03 4.79 -13.65
CA THR A 99 9.42 5.49 -14.89
C THR A 99 9.42 7.02 -14.73
N ILE A 100 9.08 7.54 -13.54
CA ILE A 100 9.08 8.97 -13.22
C ILE A 100 10.13 9.33 -12.13
N CYS A 101 10.84 8.34 -11.58
CA CYS A 101 12.04 8.55 -10.78
C CYS A 101 13.31 8.30 -11.58
#